data_AF-A0A3B6IWH9-F1
#
_entry.id   AF-A0A3B6IWH9-F1
#
_cell.length_a   1.000
_cell.length_b   1.000
_cell.length_c   1.000
_cell.angle_alpha   90.00
_cell.angle_beta   90.00
_cell.angle_gamma   90.00
#
_symmetry.space_group_name_H-M   'P 1'
#
loop_
_entity.id
_entity.type
_entity.pdbx_description
1 polymer ?
#
loop_
_entity_poly.entity_id
_entity_poly.type
_entity_poly.pdbx_seq_one_letter_code
_entity_poly.pdbx_strand_id
1 'polypeptide(L)'
;MSHGNFGWHINPDHYGDSHPHFYTRWTRDNYDATGCYNMDCPGYIRVDGAVIAPGDAIHPVSNVPNGPRQSITLRVLKDKRSGDWWVYYGFNKIPTGVGYFPRSLFSYLAEKADGMQFGAFVKSQKALPTPPMGNGALPNGGKGHAALFTDIRFIDQDGNSSPIKEDLPMFVTDKKCHSITHIVHAECFYGGPGGCMR
;
A
#
# COMPACT_ATOMS: atom_id res chain seq x y z
N MET A 1 6.54 18.77 -3.71
CA MET A 1 5.33 17.99 -3.38
C MET A 1 5.70 16.93 -2.36
N SER A 2 4.92 16.72 -1.31
CA SER A 2 5.18 15.66 -0.32
C SER A 2 4.30 14.43 -0.60
N HIS A 3 4.79 13.23 -0.31
CA HIS A 3 4.07 11.97 -0.52
C HIS A 3 4.09 11.08 0.73
N GLY A 4 3.05 10.27 0.88
CA GLY A 4 2.97 9.17 1.85
C GLY A 4 2.49 7.91 1.13
N ASN A 5 3.19 6.81 1.33
CA ASN A 5 2.85 5.48 0.81
C ASN A 5 2.61 4.56 2.00
N PHE A 6 1.57 3.74 1.89
CA PHE A 6 1.14 2.82 2.93
C PHE A 6 0.66 1.53 2.26
N GLY A 7 1.13 0.39 2.73
CA GLY A 7 0.83 -0.87 2.07
C GLY A 7 1.59 -2.04 2.69
N TRP A 8 1.87 -3.03 1.86
CA TRP A 8 2.84 -4.07 2.16
C TRP A 8 3.80 -4.18 0.98
N HIS A 9 5.00 -4.66 1.23
CA HIS A 9 5.94 -5.01 0.15
C HIS A 9 6.87 -6.14 0.58
N ILE A 10 7.64 -6.65 -0.36
CA ILE A 10 8.70 -7.63 -0.13
C ILE A 10 9.99 -6.98 -0.63
N ASN A 11 10.98 -6.83 0.25
CA ASN A 11 12.26 -6.21 -0.09
C ASN A 11 13.41 -6.94 0.63
N PRO A 12 13.95 -8.02 0.04
CA PRO A 12 14.96 -8.85 0.70
C PRO A 12 16.25 -8.12 1.01
N ASP A 13 16.66 -7.17 0.17
CA ASP A 13 17.87 -6.37 0.40
C ASP A 13 17.73 -5.48 1.65
N HIS A 14 16.51 -5.08 2.00
CA HIS A 14 16.23 -4.21 3.14
C HIS A 14 15.93 -4.99 4.42
N TYR A 15 15.18 -6.09 4.34
CA TYR A 15 14.74 -6.86 5.52
C TYR A 15 15.62 -8.06 5.84
N GLY A 16 16.40 -8.56 4.88
CA GLY A 16 17.17 -9.80 5.02
C GLY A 16 16.32 -11.08 4.93
N ASP A 17 15.05 -10.96 4.51
CA ASP A 17 14.14 -12.10 4.30
C ASP A 17 13.21 -11.89 3.08
N SER A 18 12.35 -12.86 2.81
CA SER A 18 11.38 -12.80 1.69
C SER A 18 9.92 -12.74 2.18
N HIS A 19 9.68 -12.29 3.40
CA HIS A 19 8.33 -12.12 3.93
C HIS A 19 7.70 -10.82 3.40
N PRO A 20 6.36 -10.73 3.35
CA PRO A 20 5.70 -9.44 3.19
C PRO A 20 5.80 -8.66 4.51
N HIS A 21 6.19 -7.40 4.44
CA HIS A 21 6.23 -6.50 5.59
C HIS A 21 5.21 -5.38 5.46
N PHE A 22 4.67 -4.93 6.59
CA PHE A 22 3.88 -3.71 6.62
C PHE A 22 4.81 -2.54 6.26
N TYR A 23 4.46 -1.84 5.18
CA TYR A 23 5.32 -0.88 4.53
C TYR A 23 4.74 0.52 4.65
N THR A 24 5.60 1.45 5.04
CA THR A 24 5.32 2.88 4.88
C THR A 24 6.51 3.59 4.29
N ARG A 25 6.27 4.64 3.51
CA ARG A 25 7.32 5.58 3.10
C ARG A 25 6.77 6.98 2.98
N TRP A 26 7.47 7.96 3.52
CA TRP A 26 7.12 9.37 3.34
C TRP A 26 8.27 10.14 2.70
N THR A 27 7.96 11.27 2.08
CA THR A 27 8.92 12.25 1.55
C THR A 27 8.30 13.64 1.61
N ARG A 28 9.12 14.67 1.88
CA ARG A 28 8.66 16.07 1.88
C ARG A 28 8.84 16.74 0.51
N ASP A 29 9.70 16.18 -0.35
CA ASP A 29 10.28 16.80 -1.54
C ASP A 29 10.24 15.88 -2.78
N ASN A 30 9.20 15.06 -2.90
CA ASN A 30 8.97 14.22 -4.08
C ASN A 30 10.10 13.21 -4.33
N TYR A 31 10.58 12.58 -3.26
CA TYR A 31 11.63 11.55 -3.27
C TYR A 31 13.00 12.04 -3.73
N ASP A 32 13.27 13.34 -3.64
CA ASP A 32 14.55 13.94 -4.03
C ASP A 32 15.63 13.66 -2.98
N ALA A 33 15.57 14.31 -1.82
CA ALA A 33 16.56 14.16 -0.75
C ALA A 33 15.94 13.74 0.59
N THR A 34 14.68 14.11 0.85
CA THR A 34 14.03 13.87 2.14
C THR A 34 13.04 12.71 2.10
N GLY A 35 12.94 12.03 3.22
CA GLY A 35 11.97 10.97 3.42
C GLY A 35 12.54 9.82 4.23
N CYS A 36 11.68 8.86 4.50
CA CYS A 36 12.03 7.69 5.29
C CYS A 36 11.30 6.46 4.79
N TYR A 37 12.00 5.33 4.80
CA TYR A 37 11.37 4.02 4.78
C TYR A 37 11.01 3.62 6.21
N ASN A 38 9.82 3.05 6.38
CA ASN A 38 9.32 2.48 7.63
C ASN A 38 9.59 3.39 8.84
N MET A 39 10.30 2.84 9.84
CA MET A 39 10.80 3.55 11.01
C MET A 39 12.33 3.64 11.02
N ASP A 40 12.98 3.55 9.86
CA ASP A 40 14.45 3.56 9.73
C ASP A 40 15.08 4.89 10.17
N CYS A 41 14.24 5.91 10.31
CA CYS A 41 14.58 7.23 10.79
C CYS A 41 13.38 7.84 11.54
N PRO A 42 13.60 8.89 12.36
CA PRO A 42 12.51 9.52 13.10
C PRO A 42 11.42 10.08 12.18
N GLY A 43 10.16 9.86 12.55
CA GLY A 43 9.02 10.45 11.86
C GLY A 43 7.71 9.71 12.06
N TYR A 44 7.74 8.39 12.28
CA TYR A 44 6.54 7.66 12.67
C TYR A 44 6.43 7.58 14.19
N ILE A 45 5.28 7.98 14.73
CA ILE A 45 4.98 7.84 16.16
C ILE A 45 4.04 6.65 16.33
N ARG A 46 4.54 5.57 16.92
CA ARG A 46 3.77 4.36 17.22
C ARG A 46 2.84 4.63 18.40
N VAL A 47 1.60 4.16 18.32
CA VAL A 47 0.66 4.16 19.46
C VAL A 47 1.05 3.07 20.44
N ASP A 48 0.92 3.35 21.74
CA ASP A 48 1.16 2.34 22.77
C ASP A 48 0.21 1.13 22.62
N GLY A 49 0.76 -0.07 22.72
CA GLY A 49 0.02 -1.32 22.47
C GLY A 49 -0.35 -1.59 21.00
N ALA A 50 0.17 -0.83 20.02
CA ALA A 50 -0.08 -1.09 18.60
C ALA A 50 0.37 -2.51 18.20
N VAL A 51 -0.51 -3.25 17.53
CA VAL A 51 -0.30 -4.67 17.16
C VAL A 51 0.76 -4.88 16.09
N ILE A 52 1.12 -3.83 15.34
CA ILE A 52 2.11 -3.84 14.27
C ILE A 52 2.73 -2.45 14.14
N ALA A 53 3.97 -2.38 13.67
CA ALA A 53 4.68 -1.17 13.28
C ALA A 53 5.20 -1.26 11.84
N PRO A 54 5.42 -0.14 11.14
CA PRO A 54 6.07 -0.17 9.83
C PRO A 54 7.43 -0.88 9.89
N GLY A 55 7.64 -1.83 8.98
CA GLY A 55 8.80 -2.72 8.96
C GLY A 55 8.54 -4.11 9.56
N ASP A 56 7.46 -4.31 10.31
CA ASP A 56 7.13 -5.64 10.86
C ASP A 56 6.66 -6.61 9.75
N ALA A 57 7.06 -7.88 9.88
CA ALA A 57 6.61 -8.94 8.99
C ALA A 57 5.10 -9.22 9.19
N ILE A 58 4.40 -9.46 8.09
CA ILE A 58 2.98 -9.82 8.06
C ILE A 58 2.88 -11.33 7.99
N HIS A 59 2.26 -11.93 9.01
CA HIS A 59 2.04 -13.37 9.09
C HIS A 59 0.72 -13.68 9.80
N PRO A 60 -0.02 -14.73 9.39
CA PRO A 60 0.23 -15.62 8.23
C PRO A 60 -0.02 -14.97 6.87
N VAL A 61 0.40 -15.64 5.80
CA VAL A 61 0.16 -15.22 4.40
C VAL A 61 -0.77 -16.20 3.67
N SER A 62 -1.38 -15.76 2.58
CA SER A 62 -2.15 -16.62 1.68
C SER A 62 -1.22 -17.57 0.92
N ASN A 63 -0.95 -18.77 1.47
CA ASN A 63 0.09 -19.69 0.97
C ASN A 63 -0.44 -20.97 0.29
N VAL A 64 -1.74 -21.27 0.38
CA VAL A 64 -2.34 -22.49 -0.16
C VAL A 64 -3.41 -22.14 -1.19
N PRO A 65 -3.39 -22.75 -2.40
CA PRO A 65 -4.50 -22.62 -3.36
C PRO A 65 -5.84 -23.02 -2.70
N ASN A 66 -6.84 -22.15 -2.79
CA ASN A 66 -8.15 -22.31 -2.12
C ASN A 66 -8.08 -22.37 -0.58
N GLY A 67 -6.94 -22.03 0.03
CA GLY A 67 -6.80 -21.87 1.47
C GLY A 67 -7.31 -20.51 1.97
N PRO A 68 -7.17 -20.23 3.28
CA PRO A 68 -7.58 -18.96 3.86
C PRO A 68 -6.88 -17.78 3.17
N ARG A 69 -7.68 -16.84 2.65
CA ARG A 69 -7.19 -15.57 2.14
C ARG A 69 -6.92 -14.64 3.31
N GLN A 70 -5.69 -14.14 3.36
CA GLN A 70 -5.26 -13.12 4.31
C GLN A 70 -5.42 -11.75 3.66
N SER A 71 -5.94 -10.78 4.40
CA SER A 71 -6.08 -9.39 3.99
C SER A 71 -5.53 -8.45 5.05
N ILE A 72 -5.00 -7.32 4.59
CA ILE A 72 -4.76 -6.16 5.43
C ILE A 72 -5.78 -5.08 5.05
N THR A 73 -6.38 -4.46 6.05
CA THR A 73 -7.22 -3.28 5.88
C THR A 73 -6.41 -2.08 6.35
N LEU A 74 -6.24 -1.11 5.46
CA LEU A 74 -5.54 0.14 5.74
C LEU A 74 -6.52 1.29 5.68
N ARG A 75 -6.43 2.18 6.66
CA ARG A 75 -7.13 3.47 6.64
C ARG A 75 -6.13 4.56 7.02
N VAL A 76 -6.10 5.62 6.23
CA VAL A 76 -5.23 6.78 6.46
C VAL A 76 -6.11 8.01 6.58
N LEU A 77 -5.96 8.77 7.67
CA LEU A 77 -6.79 9.93 7.95
C LEU A 77 -5.95 11.08 8.48
N LYS A 78 -6.23 12.30 8.01
CA LYS A 78 -5.69 13.50 8.62
C LYS A 78 -6.55 13.89 9.81
N ASP A 79 -5.97 13.90 11.00
CA ASP A 79 -6.67 14.38 12.19
C ASP A 79 -6.90 15.89 12.09
N LYS A 80 -8.14 16.35 12.30
CA LYS A 80 -8.50 17.76 12.16
C LYS A 80 -7.81 18.66 13.19
N ARG A 81 -7.52 18.13 14.39
CA ARG A 81 -7.05 18.93 15.53
C ARG A 81 -5.53 19.13 15.49
N SER A 82 -4.79 18.04 15.36
CA SER A 82 -3.31 18.04 15.29
C SER A 82 -2.82 18.33 13.87
N GLY A 83 -3.59 17.93 12.85
CA GLY A 83 -3.14 17.90 11.46
C GLY A 83 -2.25 16.70 11.13
N ASP A 84 -2.07 15.77 12.07
CA ASP A 84 -1.25 14.57 11.88
C ASP A 84 -1.96 13.53 11.01
N TRP A 85 -1.17 12.76 10.26
CA TRP A 85 -1.68 11.68 9.42
C TRP A 85 -1.68 10.36 10.17
N TRP A 86 -2.85 9.96 10.62
CA TRP A 86 -3.07 8.71 11.33
C TRP A 86 -3.15 7.52 10.40
N VAL A 87 -2.51 6.44 10.80
CA VAL A 87 -2.47 5.16 10.11
C VAL A 87 -3.20 4.13 10.96
N TYR A 88 -4.19 3.49 10.34
CA TYR A 88 -4.96 2.41 10.92
C TYR A 88 -4.67 1.13 10.15
N TYR A 89 -4.45 0.05 10.89
CA TYR A 89 -4.13 -1.25 10.33
C TYR A 89 -5.00 -2.33 10.96
N GLY A 90 -5.49 -3.26 10.14
CA GLY A 90 -6.20 -4.46 10.58
C GLY A 90 -5.77 -5.65 9.74
N PHE A 91 -5.41 -6.77 10.39
CA PHE A 91 -5.18 -8.04 9.73
C PHE A 91 -6.44 -8.90 9.84
N ASN A 92 -7.11 -9.17 8.71
CA ASN A 92 -8.42 -9.83 8.63
C ASN A 92 -9.51 -9.27 9.56
N LYS A 93 -9.43 -7.98 9.92
CA LYS A 93 -10.32 -7.36 10.92
C LYS A 93 -10.42 -5.86 10.70
N ILE A 94 -11.39 -5.24 11.39
CA ILE A 94 -11.55 -3.78 11.43
C ILE A 94 -10.24 -3.13 11.91
N PRO A 95 -9.72 -2.12 11.20
CA PRO A 95 -8.42 -1.56 11.50
C PRO A 95 -8.45 -0.65 12.74
N THR A 96 -7.40 -0.73 13.57
CA THR A 96 -7.20 0.14 14.74
C THR A 96 -6.03 1.09 14.50
N GLY A 97 -6.01 2.23 15.19
CA GLY A 97 -4.90 3.18 15.07
C GLY A 97 -3.60 2.56 15.57
N VAL A 98 -2.59 2.48 14.70
CA VAL A 98 -1.28 1.87 15.02
C VAL A 98 -0.16 2.91 15.16
N GLY A 99 -0.40 4.11 14.65
CA GLY A 99 0.54 5.22 14.74
C GLY A 99 0.16 6.35 13.80
N TYR A 100 0.98 7.38 13.76
CA TYR A 100 0.77 8.55 12.93
C TYR A 100 2.08 9.17 12.47
N PHE A 101 1.99 9.93 11.39
CA PHE A 101 3.05 10.80 10.89
C PHE A 101 2.71 12.25 11.27
N PRO A 102 3.57 12.93 12.06
CA PRO A 102 3.34 14.30 12.43
C PRO A 102 3.20 15.22 11.21
N ARG A 103 2.30 16.20 11.30
CA ARG A 103 2.10 17.23 10.28
C ARG A 103 3.42 17.86 9.82
N SER A 104 4.34 18.09 10.76
CA SER A 104 5.63 18.76 10.54
C SER A 104 6.58 18.05 9.58
N LEU A 105 6.36 16.76 9.30
CA LEU A 105 7.14 16.04 8.30
C LEU A 105 6.84 16.47 6.87
N PHE A 106 5.64 17.02 6.65
CA PHE A 106 5.11 17.26 5.33
C PHE A 106 5.16 18.72 4.93
N SER A 107 5.16 18.94 3.61
CA SER A 107 4.99 20.26 3.01
C SER A 107 3.52 20.43 2.58
N TYR A 108 3.12 19.83 1.47
CA TYR A 108 1.75 19.94 0.95
C TYR A 108 0.74 19.13 1.77
N LEU A 109 1.12 17.91 2.14
CA LEU A 109 0.29 17.04 2.99
C LEU A 109 0.09 17.61 4.39
N ALA A 110 0.91 18.58 4.84
CA ALA A 110 0.63 19.29 6.08
C ALA A 110 -0.73 20.01 6.04
N GLU A 111 -1.11 20.50 4.87
CA GLU A 111 -2.41 21.16 4.65
C GLU A 111 -3.48 20.17 4.24
N LYS A 112 -3.30 19.51 3.08
CA LYS A 112 -4.28 18.62 2.46
C LYS A 112 -3.62 17.60 1.54
N ALA A 113 -4.34 16.52 1.24
CA ALA A 113 -4.05 15.67 0.09
C ALA A 113 -4.86 16.15 -1.12
N ASP A 114 -4.21 16.27 -2.26
CA ASP A 114 -4.81 16.63 -3.56
C ASP A 114 -4.72 15.49 -4.59
N GLY A 115 -4.02 14.41 -4.24
CA GLY A 115 -3.92 13.19 -5.04
C GLY A 115 -3.98 11.95 -4.16
N MET A 116 -4.65 10.92 -4.66
CA MET A 116 -4.69 9.59 -4.08
C MET A 116 -4.49 8.57 -5.20
N GLN A 117 -3.64 7.58 -4.96
CA GLN A 117 -3.34 6.51 -5.89
C GLN A 117 -3.28 5.20 -5.10
N PHE A 118 -3.73 4.12 -5.72
CA PHE A 118 -3.57 2.76 -5.23
C PHE A 118 -3.13 1.90 -6.40
N GLY A 119 -2.39 0.84 -6.09
CA GLY A 119 -1.81 -0.03 -7.09
C GLY A 119 -0.65 -0.79 -6.50
N ALA A 120 0.16 -1.35 -7.39
CA ALA A 120 1.34 -2.11 -7.03
C ALA A 120 2.43 -1.81 -8.05
N PHE A 121 3.67 -1.85 -7.58
CA PHE A 121 4.84 -1.73 -8.44
C PHE A 121 5.82 -2.85 -8.11
N VAL A 122 6.66 -3.17 -9.09
CA VAL A 122 7.81 -4.04 -8.90
C VAL A 122 9.06 -3.28 -9.33
N LYS A 123 10.18 -3.58 -8.67
CA LYS A 123 11.50 -3.10 -9.06
C LYS A 123 12.41 -4.32 -9.17
N SER A 124 13.14 -4.41 -10.27
CA SER A 124 14.23 -5.35 -10.46
C SER A 124 15.48 -4.58 -10.86
N GLN A 125 16.66 -5.18 -10.67
CA GLN A 125 17.89 -4.65 -11.25
C GLN A 125 17.81 -4.70 -12.78
N LYS A 126 18.56 -3.83 -13.45
CA LYS A 126 18.62 -3.78 -14.91
C LYS A 126 19.02 -5.16 -15.46
N ALA A 127 18.36 -5.60 -16.52
CA ALA A 127 18.57 -6.91 -17.15
C ALA A 127 18.24 -8.14 -16.27
N LEU A 128 17.65 -7.97 -15.08
CA LEU A 128 17.04 -9.08 -14.34
C LEU A 128 15.52 -9.12 -14.60
N PRO A 129 14.93 -10.32 -14.72
CA PRO A 129 13.49 -10.47 -14.83
C PRO A 129 12.81 -9.87 -13.60
N THR A 130 11.72 -9.15 -13.85
CA THR A 130 10.85 -8.63 -12.80
C THR A 130 10.24 -9.78 -11.97
N PRO A 131 10.09 -9.61 -10.64
CA PRO A 131 9.46 -10.63 -9.80
C PRO A 131 7.96 -10.74 -10.07
N PRO A 132 7.30 -11.82 -9.60
CA PRO A 132 5.85 -11.91 -9.57
C PRO A 132 5.24 -10.84 -8.67
N MET A 133 4.01 -10.44 -8.98
CA MET A 133 3.22 -9.49 -8.18
C MET A 133 2.00 -10.20 -7.59
N GLY A 134 1.68 -9.89 -6.33
CA GLY A 134 0.62 -10.59 -5.61
C GLY A 134 1.00 -12.07 -5.44
N ASN A 135 0.14 -12.96 -5.92
CA ASN A 135 0.42 -14.40 -5.97
C ASN A 135 0.93 -14.89 -7.33
N GLY A 136 1.33 -13.99 -8.24
CA GLY A 136 1.81 -14.34 -9.58
C GLY A 136 0.71 -14.58 -10.62
N ALA A 137 -0.57 -14.61 -10.23
CA ALA A 137 -1.67 -14.78 -11.18
C ALA A 137 -2.01 -13.46 -11.89
N LEU A 138 -2.17 -13.51 -13.21
CA LEU A 138 -2.77 -12.42 -13.97
C LEU A 138 -4.27 -12.32 -13.66
N PRO A 139 -4.84 -11.10 -13.65
CA PRO A 139 -6.27 -10.90 -13.42
C PRO A 139 -7.18 -11.39 -14.58
N ASN A 140 -6.62 -11.80 -15.72
CA ASN A 140 -7.27 -12.01 -17.04
C ASN A 140 -8.27 -13.19 -17.14
N GLY A 141 -8.96 -13.56 -16.06
CA GLY A 141 -10.01 -14.58 -16.14
C GLY A 141 -11.07 -14.53 -15.05
N GLY A 142 -11.07 -13.54 -14.14
CA GLY A 142 -12.14 -13.38 -13.14
C GLY A 142 -12.36 -14.55 -12.17
N LYS A 143 -11.55 -15.62 -12.23
CA LYS A 143 -11.65 -16.80 -11.34
C LYS A 143 -11.16 -16.52 -9.90
N GLY A 144 -11.03 -15.24 -9.54
CA GLY A 144 -10.79 -14.79 -8.17
C GLY A 144 -9.44 -15.17 -7.57
N HIS A 145 -8.48 -15.70 -8.31
CA HIS A 145 -7.19 -16.12 -7.73
C HIS A 145 -6.15 -15.00 -7.62
N ALA A 146 -6.22 -13.95 -8.44
CA ALA A 146 -5.27 -12.84 -8.36
C ALA A 146 -5.41 -12.06 -7.04
N ALA A 147 -4.39 -11.27 -6.70
CA ALA A 147 -4.48 -10.38 -5.54
C ALA A 147 -5.55 -9.30 -5.78
N LEU A 148 -6.13 -8.79 -4.68
CA LEU A 148 -7.33 -7.95 -4.71
C LEU A 148 -7.12 -6.71 -3.85
N PHE A 149 -7.47 -5.54 -4.40
CA PHE A 149 -7.90 -4.39 -3.61
C PHE A 149 -9.43 -4.42 -3.54
N THR A 150 -9.99 -4.26 -2.34
CA THR A 150 -11.44 -4.24 -2.10
C THR A 150 -11.75 -3.18 -1.04
N ASP A 151 -13.02 -2.75 -0.97
CA ASP A 151 -13.49 -1.64 -0.15
C ASP A 151 -12.61 -0.39 -0.30
N ILE A 152 -12.31 -0.05 -1.56
CA ILE A 152 -11.55 1.17 -1.87
C ILE A 152 -12.46 2.38 -1.64
N ARG A 153 -12.12 3.21 -0.65
CA ARG A 153 -12.94 4.36 -0.24
C ARG A 153 -12.14 5.65 -0.22
N PHE A 154 -12.81 6.74 -0.55
CA PHE A 154 -12.36 8.09 -0.23
C PHE A 154 -12.96 8.51 1.11
N ILE A 155 -12.14 9.17 1.94
CA ILE A 155 -12.61 9.77 3.19
C ILE A 155 -12.32 11.26 3.10
N ASP A 156 -13.36 12.07 3.12
CA ASP A 156 -13.25 13.51 3.00
C ASP A 156 -12.74 14.16 4.30
N GLN A 157 -12.52 15.47 4.23
CA GLN A 157 -12.06 16.25 5.37
C GLN A 157 -13.01 16.15 6.57
N ASP A 158 -14.30 15.90 6.36
CA ASP A 158 -15.32 15.80 7.41
C ASP A 158 -15.45 14.40 7.99
N GLY A 159 -14.66 13.44 7.48
CA GLY A 159 -14.69 12.04 7.88
C GLY A 159 -15.78 11.25 7.18
N ASN A 160 -16.48 11.82 6.20
CA ASN A 160 -17.47 11.07 5.43
C ASN A 160 -16.75 10.13 4.48
N SER A 161 -17.18 8.87 4.48
CA SER A 161 -16.54 7.82 3.69
C SER A 161 -17.44 7.34 2.56
N SER A 162 -16.97 7.50 1.32
CA SER A 162 -17.67 7.05 0.12
C SER A 162 -16.82 6.03 -0.66
N PRO A 163 -17.42 4.95 -1.19
CA PRO A 163 -16.70 4.00 -2.03
C PRO A 163 -16.35 4.65 -3.37
N ILE A 164 -15.18 4.31 -3.92
CA ILE A 164 -14.82 4.72 -5.27
C ILE A 164 -15.63 3.89 -6.27
N LYS A 165 -16.56 4.56 -6.96
CA LYS A 165 -17.46 3.94 -7.95
C LYS A 165 -17.09 4.25 -9.40
N GLU A 166 -16.23 5.25 -9.60
CA GLU A 166 -15.82 5.70 -10.92
C GLU A 166 -14.60 4.93 -11.39
N ASP A 167 -14.52 4.71 -12.70
CA ASP A 167 -13.31 4.20 -13.31
C ASP A 167 -12.25 5.30 -13.31
N LEU A 168 -11.12 5.03 -12.65
CA LEU A 168 -10.04 5.98 -12.49
C LEU A 168 -8.96 5.77 -13.57
N PRO A 169 -8.23 6.82 -13.99
CA PRO A 169 -7.11 6.66 -14.92
C PRO A 169 -6.13 5.60 -14.44
N MET A 170 -5.86 4.60 -15.29
CA MET A 170 -4.96 3.50 -14.97
C MET A 170 -3.66 3.58 -15.76
N PHE A 171 -2.56 3.17 -15.15
CA PHE A 171 -1.25 3.07 -15.80
C PHE A 171 -0.66 1.67 -15.58
N VAL A 172 -0.28 1.00 -16.68
CA VAL A 172 0.37 -0.31 -16.65
C VAL A 172 1.56 -0.29 -17.60
N THR A 173 2.76 -0.56 -17.07
CA THR A 173 3.99 -0.50 -17.87
C THR A 173 4.10 -1.65 -18.88
N ASP A 174 3.85 -2.89 -18.46
CA ASP A 174 3.82 -4.06 -19.35
C ASP A 174 2.75 -5.06 -18.90
N LYS A 175 1.64 -5.08 -19.66
CA LYS A 175 0.46 -5.91 -19.39
C LYS A 175 0.73 -7.42 -19.48
N LYS A 176 1.84 -7.85 -20.09
CA LYS A 176 2.18 -9.27 -20.19
C LYS A 176 2.71 -9.82 -18.86
N CYS A 177 3.37 -8.98 -18.06
CA CYS A 177 4.03 -9.41 -16.84
C CYS A 177 3.26 -9.02 -15.58
N HIS A 178 2.65 -7.83 -15.60
CA HIS A 178 1.84 -7.33 -14.49
C HIS A 178 0.63 -6.60 -15.05
N SER A 179 -0.52 -6.81 -14.43
CA SER A 179 -1.75 -6.14 -14.84
C SER A 179 -2.58 -5.81 -13.62
N ILE A 180 -3.44 -4.81 -13.79
CA ILE A 180 -4.48 -4.41 -12.83
C ILE A 180 -5.77 -4.20 -13.64
N THR A 181 -6.91 -4.61 -13.09
CA THR A 181 -8.21 -4.37 -13.71
C THR A 181 -8.70 -2.96 -13.43
N HIS A 182 -9.67 -2.50 -14.22
CA HIS A 182 -10.51 -1.36 -13.85
C HIS A 182 -11.17 -1.60 -12.49
N ILE A 183 -11.53 -0.50 -11.82
CA ILE A 183 -12.26 -0.56 -10.56
C ILE A 183 -13.73 -0.81 -10.86
N VAL A 184 -14.26 -1.87 -10.26
CA VAL A 184 -15.68 -2.20 -10.33
C VAL A 184 -16.16 -2.45 -8.90
N HIS A 185 -17.21 -1.74 -8.48
CA HIS A 185 -17.75 -1.83 -7.12
C HIS A 185 -16.71 -1.62 -6.00
N ALA A 186 -15.81 -0.64 -6.16
CA ALA A 186 -14.71 -0.36 -5.23
C ALA A 186 -13.71 -1.54 -5.07
N GLU A 187 -13.57 -2.36 -6.11
CA GLU A 187 -12.63 -3.48 -6.15
C GLU A 187 -11.82 -3.49 -7.44
N CYS A 188 -10.57 -3.95 -7.37
CA CYS A 188 -9.77 -4.27 -8.55
C CYS A 188 -8.77 -5.39 -8.27
N PHE A 189 -8.61 -6.27 -9.26
CA PHE A 189 -7.64 -7.36 -9.21
C PHE A 189 -6.31 -6.90 -9.79
N TYR A 190 -5.22 -7.35 -9.18
CA TYR A 190 -3.86 -7.07 -9.64
C TYR A 190 -2.96 -8.29 -9.49
N GLY A 191 -1.90 -8.33 -10.29
CA GLY A 191 -0.89 -9.37 -10.20
C GLY A 191 -0.24 -9.67 -11.53
N GLY A 192 0.50 -10.77 -11.56
CA GLY A 192 1.10 -11.33 -12.75
C GLY A 192 2.43 -12.02 -12.47
N PRO A 193 2.88 -12.88 -13.39
CA PRO A 193 3.98 -13.79 -13.14
C PRO A 193 5.35 -13.11 -13.08
N GLY A 194 5.45 -11.84 -13.50
CA GLY A 194 6.74 -11.21 -13.73
C GLY A 194 7.42 -11.73 -15.00
N GLY A 195 8.75 -11.70 -15.03
CA GLY A 195 9.55 -12.19 -16.16
C GLY A 195 9.87 -11.14 -17.23
N CYS A 196 9.32 -9.93 -17.13
CA CYS A 196 9.70 -8.83 -18.02
C CYS A 196 11.09 -8.31 -17.67
N MET A 197 11.90 -8.05 -18.70
CA MET A 197 13.17 -7.36 -18.58
C MET A 197 12.98 -5.86 -18.84
N ARG A 198 13.69 -5.03 -18.08
CA ARG A 198 13.75 -3.56 -18.26
C ARG A 198 15.19 -3.11 -18.46
#